data_AF-A0A2V8CBV7-F1
#
_entry.id   AF-A0A2V8CBV7-F1
#
_cell.length_a   1.000
_cell.length_b   1.000
_cell.length_c   1.000
_cell.angle_alpha   90.00
_cell.angle_beta   90.00
_cell.angle_gamma   90.00
#
_symmetry.space_group_name_H-M   'P 1'
#
loop_
_entity.id
_entity.type
_entity.pdbx_description
1 polymer ?
#
loop_
_entity_poly.entity_id
_entity_poly.type
_entity_poly.pdbx_seq_one_letter_code
_entity_poly.pdbx_strand_id
1 'polypeptide(L)' 'MPTWIVIDRYDRTIRYKTIAFKDPDDAMLLPESIETLLMVRSALQSIRKQEQYSGYRRFVTGGRVVKD' A
#
# COMPACT_ATOMS: atom_id res chain seq x y z
N MET A 1 -5.89 26.74 -16.57
CA MET A 1 -5.68 25.30 -16.28
C MET A 1 -6.25 24.50 -17.45
N PRO A 2 -5.60 23.40 -17.89
CA PRO A 2 -6.17 22.56 -18.94
C PRO A 2 -7.49 21.93 -18.49
N THR A 3 -8.44 21.79 -19.41
CA THR A 3 -9.80 21.26 -19.16
C THR A 3 -9.89 19.75 -19.21
N TRP A 4 -8.84 19.08 -19.68
CA TRP A 4 -8.73 17.63 -19.70
C TRP A 4 -7.25 17.21 -19.57
N ILE A 5 -7.04 15.98 -19.10
CA ILE A 5 -5.72 15.36 -18.94
C ILE A 5 -5.78 14.01 -19.66
N VAL A 6 -4.81 13.73 -20.53
CA VAL A 6 -4.61 12.38 -21.07
C VAL A 6 -3.60 11.65 -20.21
N ILE A 7 -3.99 10.49 -19.71
CA ILE A 7 -3.13 9.55 -19.00
C ILE A 7 -2.67 8.52 -20.02
N ASP A 8 -1.38 8.55 -20.36
CA ASP A 8 -0.76 7.58 -21.26
C ASP A 8 -0.51 6.26 -20.53
N ARG A 9 -0.18 6.31 -19.24
CA ARG A 9 0.12 5.12 -18.43
C ARG A 9 -0.17 5.34 -16.97
N TYR A 10 -0.74 4.32 -16.33
CA TYR A 10 -0.87 4.23 -14.89
C TYR A 10 -0.51 2.82 -14.44
N ASP A 11 0.74 2.64 -14.02
CA ASP A 11 1.21 1.37 -13.46
C ASP A 11 1.27 1.47 -11.94
N ARG A 12 0.87 0.38 -11.28
CA ARG A 12 0.99 0.25 -9.84
C ARG A 12 1.41 -1.17 -9.46
N THR A 13 2.61 -1.31 -8.93
CA THR A 13 3.18 -2.58 -8.49
C THR A 13 3.24 -2.60 -6.98
N ILE A 14 2.61 -3.61 -6.36
CA ILE A 14 2.63 -3.81 -4.91
C ILE A 14 3.42 -5.07 -4.61
N ARG A 15 4.44 -4.95 -3.76
CA ARG A 15 5.15 -6.10 -3.19
C ARG A 15 4.56 -6.40 -1.84
N TYR A 16 4.13 -7.64 -1.64
CA TYR A 16 3.60 -8.10 -0.36
C TYR A 16 4.64 -8.96 0.35
N LYS A 17 4.59 -8.94 1.68
CA LYS A 17 5.30 -9.89 2.53
C LYS A 17 4.44 -10.34 3.70
N THR A 18 4.71 -11.54 4.19
CA THR A 18 4.08 -12.02 5.42
C THR A 18 4.71 -11.32 6.62
N ILE A 19 3.88 -10.70 7.45
CA ILE A 19 4.26 -10.06 8.71
C ILE A 19 3.69 -10.90 9.84
N ALA A 20 4.57 -11.42 10.69
CA ALA A 20 4.16 -12.07 11.93
C ALA A 20 3.84 -11.03 13.00
N PHE A 21 2.74 -11.22 13.70
CA PHE A 21 2.33 -10.47 14.87
C PHE A 21 2.37 -11.36 16.11
N LYS A 22 2.55 -10.71 17.26
CA LYS A 22 2.51 -11.31 18.59
C LYS A 22 1.43 -10.64 19.42
N ASP A 23 0.97 -11.34 20.44
CA ASP A 23 -0.06 -10.88 21.39
C ASP A 23 -1.37 -10.43 20.72
N PRO A 24 -2.12 -11.33 20.04
CA PRO A 24 -1.90 -12.77 19.91
C PRO A 24 -1.08 -13.15 18.67
N ASP A 25 -0.58 -14.40 18.66
CA ASP A 25 0.16 -14.98 17.53
C ASP A 25 -0.71 -15.01 16.26
N ASP A 26 -0.24 -14.34 15.21
CA ASP A 26 -0.94 -14.24 13.93
C ASP A 26 0.05 -13.89 12.81
N ALA A 27 -0.35 -14.06 11.56
CA ALA A 27 0.44 -13.66 10.40
C ALA A 27 -0.45 -13.08 9.31
N MET A 28 -0.08 -11.92 8.77
CA MET A 28 -0.85 -11.27 7.72
C MET A 28 0.03 -10.91 6.53
N LEU A 29 -0.54 -11.03 5.33
CA LEU A 29 0.08 -10.54 4.11
C LEU A 29 -0.11 -9.02 4.01
N LEU A 30 0.96 -8.25 4.14
CA LEU A 30 0.92 -6.80 4.13
C LEU A 30 1.88 -6.22 3.08
N PRO A 31 1.59 -5.02 2.54
CA PRO A 31 2.49 -4.35 1.61
C PRO A 31 3.87 -4.13 2.22
N GLU A 32 4.93 -4.46 1.49
CA GLU A 32 6.29 -4.00 1.82
C GLU A 32 6.60 -2.71 1.08
N SER A 33 6.20 -2.65 -0.19
CA SER A 33 6.43 -1.48 -1.02
C SER A 33 5.39 -1.35 -2.13
N ILE A 34 5.22 -0.11 -2.58
CA ILE A 34 4.38 0.23 -3.73
C ILE A 34 5.19 1.13 -4.65
N GLU A 35 5.29 0.74 -5.92
CA GLU A 35 5.79 1.61 -6.99
C GLU A 35 4.62 2.04 -7.85
N THR A 36 4.50 3.35 -8.09
CA THR A 36 3.49 3.92 -8.99
C THR A 36 4.18 4.75 -10.07
N LEU A 37 3.79 4.53 -11.32
CA LEU A 37 4.20 5.31 -12.47
C LEU A 37 2.96 5.88 -13.15
N LEU A 38 2.84 7.20 -13.17
CA LEU A 38 1.82 7.95 -13.89
C LEU A 38 2.50 8.73 -15.03
N MET A 39 2.21 8.37 -16.27
CA MET A 39 2.61 9.15 -17.44
C MET A 39 1.40 9.90 -17.98
N VAL A 40 1.54 11.21 -18.14
CA VAL A 40 0.49 12.09 -18.66
C VAL A 40 0.98 12.80 -19.91
N ARG A 41 0.11 12.87 -20.92
CA ARG A 41 0.36 13.60 -22.17
C ARG A 41 -0.37 14.95 -22.08
N SER A 42 0.22 15.87 -21.31
CA SER A 42 -0.25 17.26 -21.16
C SER A 42 0.87 18.13 -20.58
N ALA A 43 0.59 19.39 -20.24
CA ALA A 43 1.53 20.28 -19.55
C ALA A 43 1.85 19.87 -18.10
N LEU A 44 1.26 18.78 -17.60
CA LEU A 44 1.52 18.23 -16.28
C LEU A 44 2.75 17.32 -16.29
N GLN A 45 3.46 17.27 -15.17
CA GLN A 45 4.62 16.39 -15.03
C GLN A 45 4.18 14.95 -14.82
N SER A 46 4.85 14.02 -15.49
CA SER A 46 4.75 12.59 -15.19
C SER A 46 5.29 12.33 -13.78
N ILE A 47 4.66 11.42 -13.04
CA ILE A 47 4.95 11.17 -11.63
C ILE A 47 5.48 9.73 -11.49
N ARG A 48 6.60 9.59 -10.79
CA ARG A 48 7.05 8.31 -10.24
C ARG A 48 7.08 8.41 -8.72
N LYS A 49 6.39 7.47 -8.06
CA LYS A 49 6.29 7.42 -6.60
C LYS A 49 6.72 6.05 -6.11
N GLN A 50 7.56 6.04 -5.08
CA GLN A 50 7.94 4.84 -4.35
C GLN A 50 7.56 5.00 -2.89
N GLU A 51 6.84 4.02 -2.35
CA GLU A 51 6.41 3.97 -0.95
C GLU A 51 6.98 2.71 -0.30
N GLN A 52 7.61 2.87 0.87
CA GLN A 52 8.08 1.77 1.70
C GLN A 52 7.28 1.73 3.00
N TYR A 53 6.83 0.54 3.38
CA TYR A 53 6.07 0.33 4.60
C TYR A 53 6.89 -0.50 5.60
N SER A 54 6.90 -0.05 6.84
CA SER A 54 7.61 -0.68 7.95
C SER A 54 6.88 -0.39 9.26
N GLY A 55 7.29 -1.07 10.34
CA GLY A 55 6.74 -0.81 11.67
C GLY A 55 5.26 -1.16 11.82
N TYR A 56 4.81 -2.20 11.12
CA TYR A 56 3.44 -2.71 11.26
C TYR A 56 3.15 -3.06 12.72
N ARG A 57 2.05 -2.52 13.24
CA ARG A 57 1.53 -2.80 14.59
C ARG A 57 0.08 -3.20 14.50
N ARG A 58 -0.29 -4.25 15.21
CA ARG A 58 -1.67 -4.68 15.36
C ARG A 58 -2.27 -3.98 16.58
N PHE A 59 -3.41 -3.32 16.39
CA PHE A 59 -4.21 -2.82 17.51
C PHE A 59 -5.24 -3.89 17.85
N VAL A 60 -5.00 -4.61 18.95
CA VAL A 60 -5.95 -5.58 19.49
C VAL A 60 -6.70 -4.88 20.61
N THR A 61 -7.96 -4.51 20.39
CA THR A 61 -8.86 -4.19 21.51
C THR A 61 -9.04 -5.48 22.31
N GLY A 62 -8.97 -5.43 23.65
CA GLY A 62 -8.89 -6.58 24.57
C GLY A 62 -10.05 -7.61 24.55
N GLY A 63 -10.83 -7.68 23.47
CA GLY A 63 -11.78 -8.74 23.18
C GLY A 63 -11.04 -10.07 22.98
N ARG A 64 -11.03 -10.88 24.02
CA ARG A 64 -10.55 -12.26 23.99
C ARG A 64 -11.60 -13.12 23.28
N VAL A 65 -11.23 -13.83 22.22
CA VAL A 65 -12.09 -14.87 21.65
C VAL A 65 -12.11 -16.02 22.65
N VAL A 66 -13.23 -16.20 23.36
CA VAL A 66 -13.46 -17.35 24.24
C VAL A 66 -14.08 -18.43 23.34
N LYS A 67 -13.45 -19.61 23.26
CA LYS A 67 -14.04 -20.79 22.61
C LYS A 67 -15.00 -21.45 23.61
N ASP A 68 -16.18 -21.84 23.12
CA ASP A 68 -17.10 -22.76 23.79
C ASP A 68 -16.54 -24.19 23.84
#